data_AF-A0A945E1G4-F1
#
_entry.id   AF-A0A945E1G4-F1
#
_cell.length_a   1.000
_cell.length_b   1.000
_cell.length_c   1.000
_cell.angle_alpha   90.00
_cell.angle_beta   90.00
_cell.angle_gamma   90.00
#
_symmetry.space_group_name_H-M   'P 1'
#
loop_
_entity.id
_entity.type
_entity.pdbx_description
1 polymer ?
#
loop_
_entity_poly.entity_id
_entity_poly.type
_entity_poly.pdbx_seq_one_letter_code
_entity_poly.pdbx_strand_id
1 'polypeptide(L)'
;MQQARSRLSKPAKIDRSPGKNRENKKSISSKWIKDSIQLLPTLFIAILGYMSLWGVMQYVYPETFQNWIFPNSYLPFHLLFGISNFFLFSFLTHRKFWGFFLTVFIGWIVFLKLQNITLDTWGLGSAFVLSIGASFWWSILNWFEKKE
;
A
#
# COMPACT_ATOMS: atom_id res chain seq x y z
N MET A 1 25.05 60.65 18.13
CA MET A 1 25.18 59.81 19.35
C MET A 1 25.00 58.35 18.96
N GLN A 2 26.10 57.60 18.96
CA GLN A 2 26.17 56.19 18.58
C GLN A 2 25.80 55.31 19.78
N GLN A 3 24.92 54.33 19.60
CA GLN A 3 24.78 53.21 20.53
C GLN A 3 25.10 51.91 19.79
N ALA A 4 26.37 51.51 19.88
CA ALA A 4 26.87 50.23 19.41
C ALA A 4 26.43 49.13 20.38
N ARG A 5 25.39 48.37 20.00
CA ARG A 5 24.99 47.15 20.72
C ARG A 5 25.91 46.00 20.32
N SER A 6 26.97 45.82 21.10
CA SER A 6 27.80 44.62 21.16
C SER A 6 26.92 43.41 21.49
N ARG A 7 26.59 42.61 20.46
CA ARG A 7 25.99 41.28 20.63
C ARG A 7 27.13 40.28 20.77
N LEU A 8 27.51 39.99 22.02
CA LEU A 8 28.38 38.86 22.34
C LEU A 8 27.75 37.57 21.80
N SER A 9 28.34 37.05 20.73
CA SER A 9 28.14 35.70 20.24
C SER A 9 28.61 34.70 21.30
N LYS A 10 27.67 34.10 22.03
CA LYS A 10 27.98 32.94 22.88
C LYS A 10 28.42 31.78 21.97
N PRO A 11 29.61 31.20 22.16
CA PRO A 11 30.01 30.02 21.41
C PRO A 11 29.08 28.87 21.78
N ALA A 12 28.40 28.31 20.78
CA ALA A 12 27.63 27.09 20.93
C ALA A 12 28.57 25.99 21.42
N LYS A 13 28.38 25.50 22.65
CA LYS A 13 29.02 24.28 23.13
C LYS A 13 28.54 23.14 22.25
N ILE A 14 29.39 22.74 21.31
CA ILE A 14 29.22 21.50 20.57
C ILE A 14 29.65 20.38 21.52
N ASP A 15 28.70 19.87 22.31
CA ASP A 15 28.87 18.63 23.06
C ASP A 15 28.99 17.47 22.06
N ARG A 16 30.21 17.23 21.58
CA ARG A 16 30.57 15.99 20.90
C ARG A 16 30.73 14.91 21.96
N SER A 17 29.62 14.35 22.44
CA SER A 17 29.66 13.06 23.14
C SER A 17 29.80 11.94 22.09
N PRO A 18 30.97 11.31 21.94
CA PRO A 18 31.19 10.27 20.94
C PRO A 18 30.90 8.93 21.59
N GLY A 19 29.65 8.51 21.67
CA GLY A 19 29.39 7.17 22.21
C GLY A 19 27.97 6.86 22.60
N LYS A 20 27.06 6.75 21.63
CA LYS A 20 25.81 6.00 21.85
C LYS A 20 25.08 5.52 20.58
N ASN A 21 25.79 5.35 19.47
CA ASN A 21 25.15 4.99 18.19
C ASN A 21 25.13 3.48 17.86
N ARG A 22 25.55 2.60 18.79
CA ARG A 22 25.62 1.15 18.53
C ARG A 22 24.45 0.32 19.09
N GLU A 23 23.62 0.86 19.98
CA GLU A 23 22.46 0.13 20.51
C GLU A 23 21.18 0.24 19.66
N ASN A 24 21.11 1.15 18.69
CA ASN A 24 19.87 1.44 17.98
C ASN A 24 19.51 0.45 16.84
N LYS A 25 20.38 -0.51 16.50
CA LYS A 25 20.07 -1.52 15.47
C LYS A 25 19.26 -2.71 15.99
N LYS A 26 19.41 -3.10 17.26
CA LYS A 26 18.64 -4.20 17.87
C LYS A 26 17.17 -3.81 18.15
N SER A 27 16.87 -2.52 18.29
CA SER A 27 15.50 -2.03 18.53
C SER A 27 14.62 -2.07 17.27
N ILE A 28 15.20 -1.80 16.09
CA ILE A 28 14.42 -1.67 14.85
C ILE A 28 13.84 -3.02 14.39
N SER A 29 14.64 -4.08 14.43
CA SER A 29 14.18 -5.42 14.01
C SER A 29 13.13 -5.99 14.98
N SER A 30 13.35 -5.84 16.29
CA SER A 30 12.39 -6.31 17.30
C SER A 30 11.07 -5.53 17.25
N LYS A 31 11.11 -4.23 16.94
CA LYS A 31 9.89 -3.43 16.71
C LYS A 31 9.16 -3.90 15.46
N TRP A 32 9.87 -4.12 14.34
CA TRP A 32 9.28 -4.60 13.10
C TRP A 32 8.58 -5.96 13.27
N ILE A 33 9.21 -6.92 13.97
CA ILE A 33 8.60 -8.23 14.23
C ILE A 33 7.33 -8.10 15.08
N LYS A 34 7.38 -7.29 16.15
CA LYS A 34 6.21 -7.04 17.01
C LYS A 34 5.05 -6.43 16.22
N ASP A 35 5.34 -5.45 15.38
CA ASP A 35 4.35 -4.80 14.52
C ASP A 35 3.80 -5.79 13.47
N SER A 36 4.64 -6.64 12.89
CA SER A 36 4.22 -7.71 11.96
C SER A 36 3.29 -8.74 12.60
N ILE A 37 3.54 -9.13 13.85
CA ILE A 37 2.67 -10.09 14.57
C ILE A 37 1.27 -9.50 14.79
N GLN A 38 1.14 -8.19 15.02
CA GLN A 38 -0.17 -7.55 15.11
C GLN A 38 -0.94 -7.58 13.77
N LEU A 39 -0.24 -7.74 12.65
CA LEU A 39 -0.81 -7.84 11.31
C LEU A 39 -1.05 -9.28 10.85
N LEU A 40 -0.76 -10.29 11.68
CA LEU A 40 -1.04 -11.70 11.35
C LEU A 40 -2.49 -11.96 10.91
N PRO A 41 -3.53 -11.38 11.57
CA PRO A 41 -4.90 -11.57 11.12
C PRO A 41 -5.13 -11.08 9.69
N THR A 42 -4.47 -9.99 9.31
CA THR A 42 -4.51 -9.45 7.95
C THR A 42 -3.88 -10.42 6.94
N LEU A 43 -2.73 -11.00 7.29
CA LEU A 43 -2.10 -12.04 6.46
C LEU A 43 -3.00 -13.28 6.33
N PHE A 44 -3.62 -13.71 7.42
CA PHE A 44 -4.53 -14.85 7.42
C PHE A 44 -5.72 -14.65 6.47
N ILE A 45 -6.34 -13.46 6.51
CA ILE A 45 -7.42 -13.10 5.57
C ILE A 45 -6.91 -13.10 4.13
N ALA A 46 -5.72 -12.58 3.87
CA ALA A 46 -5.13 -12.62 2.53
C ALA A 46 -4.95 -14.07 2.03
N ILE A 47 -4.42 -14.96 2.86
CA ILE A 47 -4.24 -16.38 2.54
C ILE A 47 -5.59 -17.04 2.22
N LEU A 48 -6.61 -16.83 3.06
CA LEU A 48 -7.96 -17.35 2.79
C LEU A 48 -8.54 -16.82 1.48
N GLY A 49 -8.33 -15.54 1.18
CA GLY A 49 -8.71 -14.93 -0.08
C GLY A 49 -8.04 -15.61 -1.28
N TYR A 50 -6.72 -15.82 -1.23
CA TYR A 50 -5.98 -16.54 -2.27
C TYR A 50 -6.37 -18.01 -2.40
N MET A 51 -6.66 -18.71 -1.31
CA MET A 51 -7.19 -20.08 -1.36
C MET A 51 -8.57 -20.13 -2.03
N SER A 52 -9.43 -19.16 -1.73
CA SER A 52 -10.74 -19.02 -2.37
C SER A 52 -10.58 -18.76 -3.87
N LEU A 53 -9.63 -17.90 -4.24
CA LEU A 53 -9.32 -17.55 -5.61
C LEU A 53 -8.76 -18.74 -6.40
N TRP A 54 -7.90 -19.54 -5.78
CA TRP A 54 -7.42 -20.81 -6.32
C TRP A 54 -8.58 -21.79 -6.54
N GLY A 55 -9.49 -21.91 -5.57
CA GLY A 55 -10.69 -22.74 -5.70
C GLY A 55 -11.58 -22.29 -6.85
N VAL A 56 -11.78 -20.98 -7.01
CA VAL A 56 -12.54 -20.42 -8.14
C VAL A 56 -11.89 -20.78 -9.48
N MET A 57 -10.55 -20.65 -9.60
CA MET A 57 -9.84 -20.99 -10.84
C MET A 57 -9.91 -22.48 -11.19
N GLN A 58 -9.94 -23.37 -10.21
CA GLN A 58 -9.93 -24.82 -10.44
C GLN A 58 -11.32 -25.40 -10.67
N TYR A 59 -12.33 -24.90 -9.94
CA TYR A 59 -13.63 -25.56 -9.85
C TYR A 59 -14.77 -24.80 -10.51
N VAL A 60 -14.58 -23.52 -10.85
CA VAL A 60 -15.66 -22.73 -11.43
C VAL A 60 -15.38 -22.41 -12.89
N TYR A 61 -16.27 -22.93 -13.74
CA TYR A 61 -16.25 -22.62 -15.16
C TYR A 61 -16.45 -21.12 -15.38
N PRO A 62 -15.75 -20.52 -16.34
CA PRO A 62 -15.85 -19.08 -16.60
C PRO A 62 -17.26 -18.63 -16.95
N GLU A 63 -18.07 -19.51 -17.55
CA GLU A 63 -19.45 -19.24 -17.96
C GLU A 63 -20.38 -18.93 -16.78
N THR A 64 -20.15 -19.52 -15.60
CA THR A 64 -20.94 -19.26 -14.39
C THR A 64 -20.60 -17.95 -13.70
N PHE A 65 -19.48 -17.31 -14.06
CA PHE A 65 -18.98 -16.07 -13.45
C PHE A 65 -19.12 -14.83 -14.34
N GLN A 66 -19.59 -14.99 -15.57
CA GLN A 66 -19.84 -13.86 -16.44
C GLN A 66 -21.03 -13.07 -15.91
N ASN A 67 -20.78 -11.79 -15.60
CA ASN A 67 -21.86 -10.87 -15.28
C ASN A 67 -22.73 -10.66 -16.51
N TRP A 68 -24.04 -10.77 -16.32
CA TRP A 68 -25.01 -10.55 -17.39
C TRP A 68 -24.95 -9.12 -17.97
N ILE A 69 -24.55 -8.14 -17.16
CA ILE A 69 -24.42 -6.72 -17.54
C ILE A 69 -23.18 -6.45 -18.40
N PHE A 70 -22.09 -7.20 -18.17
CA PHE A 70 -20.82 -7.02 -18.88
C PHE A 70 -20.30 -8.39 -19.32
N PRO A 71 -20.68 -8.88 -20.51
CA PRO A 71 -20.17 -10.15 -21.01
C PRO A 71 -18.64 -10.10 -21.05
N ASN A 72 -17.99 -11.15 -20.54
CA ASN A 72 -16.53 -11.24 -20.29
C ASN A 72 -15.98 -10.41 -19.10
N SER A 73 -16.83 -9.81 -18.26
CA SER A 73 -16.37 -9.20 -17.02
C SER A 73 -16.40 -10.21 -15.87
N TYR A 74 -15.22 -10.69 -15.51
CA TYR A 74 -14.99 -11.53 -14.32
C TYR A 74 -14.97 -10.68 -13.05
N LEU A 75 -15.99 -9.83 -12.83
CA LEU A 75 -16.01 -8.83 -11.77
C LEU A 75 -15.92 -9.45 -10.37
N PRO A 76 -16.63 -10.55 -10.04
CA PRO A 76 -16.49 -11.20 -8.73
C PRO A 76 -15.06 -11.71 -8.49
N PHE A 77 -14.42 -12.24 -9.54
CA PHE A 77 -13.01 -12.66 -9.48
C PHE A 77 -12.07 -11.47 -9.22
N HIS A 78 -12.29 -10.33 -9.90
CA HIS A 78 -11.48 -9.12 -9.68
C HIS A 78 -11.67 -8.55 -8.28
N LEU A 79 -12.89 -8.60 -7.76
CA LEU A 79 -13.18 -8.14 -6.40
C LEU A 79 -12.47 -9.04 -5.38
N LEU A 80 -12.55 -10.35 -5.54
CA LEU A 80 -11.84 -11.30 -4.67
C LEU A 80 -10.31 -11.13 -4.78
N PHE A 81 -9.80 -10.96 -5.99
CA PHE A 81 -8.38 -10.69 -6.24
C PHE A 81 -7.92 -9.38 -5.61
N GLY A 82 -8.71 -8.31 -5.79
CA GLY A 82 -8.44 -6.99 -5.24
C GLY A 82 -8.42 -6.99 -3.72
N ILE A 83 -9.41 -7.64 -3.07
CA ILE A 83 -9.45 -7.78 -1.61
C ILE A 83 -8.25 -8.59 -1.09
N SER A 84 -7.92 -9.70 -1.75
CA SER A 84 -6.79 -10.54 -1.35
C SER A 84 -5.46 -9.81 -1.46
N ASN A 85 -5.24 -9.07 -2.57
CA ASN A 85 -4.09 -8.21 -2.74
C ASN A 85 -4.06 -7.05 -1.74
N PHE A 86 -5.20 -6.44 -1.45
CA PHE A 86 -5.30 -5.36 -0.47
C PHE A 86 -4.76 -5.79 0.89
N PHE A 87 -5.23 -6.93 1.40
CA PHE A 87 -4.76 -7.45 2.67
C PHE A 87 -3.30 -7.90 2.61
N LEU A 88 -2.87 -8.55 1.52
CA LEU A 88 -1.48 -8.96 1.34
C LEU A 88 -0.51 -7.76 1.34
N PHE A 89 -0.80 -6.74 0.53
CA PHE A 89 0.05 -5.56 0.44
C PHE A 89 -0.05 -4.66 1.67
N SER A 90 -1.21 -4.61 2.33
CA SER A 90 -1.35 -3.94 3.63
C SER A 90 -0.46 -4.58 4.70
N PHE A 91 -0.35 -5.92 4.71
CA PHE A 91 0.59 -6.66 5.55
C PHE A 91 2.05 -6.35 5.18
N LEU A 92 2.42 -6.53 3.90
CA LEU A 92 3.80 -6.35 3.42
C LEU A 92 4.33 -4.93 3.60
N THR A 93 3.47 -3.92 3.45
CA THR A 93 3.86 -2.51 3.55
C THR A 93 3.65 -1.91 4.94
N HIS A 94 3.25 -2.73 5.94
CA HIS A 94 2.98 -2.32 7.33
C HIS A 94 2.02 -1.12 7.41
N ARG A 95 0.84 -1.23 6.77
CA ARG A 95 -0.19 -0.17 6.71
C ARG A 95 0.27 1.15 6.08
N LYS A 96 1.38 1.15 5.33
CA LYS A 96 1.73 2.32 4.53
C LYS A 96 0.77 2.45 3.36
N PHE A 97 0.53 3.69 2.98
CA PHE A 97 -0.23 4.10 1.81
C PHE A 97 0.10 3.33 0.51
N TRP A 98 1.36 2.90 0.39
CA TRP A 98 1.87 2.11 -0.72
C TRP A 98 1.14 0.78 -0.94
N GLY A 99 0.58 0.17 0.11
CA GLY A 99 -0.14 -1.10 -0.04
C GLY A 99 -1.42 -0.96 -0.87
N PHE A 100 -2.15 0.14 -0.68
CA PHE A 100 -3.34 0.45 -1.46
C PHE A 100 -2.98 0.76 -2.92
N PHE A 101 -1.96 1.60 -3.13
CA PHE A 101 -1.43 1.91 -4.46
C PHE A 101 -1.09 0.64 -5.26
N LEU A 102 -0.33 -0.28 -4.65
CA LEU A 102 0.10 -1.53 -5.28
C LEU A 102 -1.09 -2.43 -5.63
N THR A 103 -2.08 -2.51 -4.74
CA THR A 103 -3.30 -3.29 -4.96
C THR A 103 -4.07 -2.81 -6.18
N VAL A 104 -4.33 -1.49 -6.25
CA VAL A 104 -5.05 -0.89 -7.38
C VAL A 104 -4.24 -1.06 -8.66
N PHE A 105 -2.92 -0.90 -8.59
CA PHE A 105 -2.04 -1.02 -9.75
C PHE A 105 -2.06 -2.43 -10.34
N ILE A 106 -1.85 -3.44 -9.49
CA ILE A 106 -1.83 -4.85 -9.90
C ILE A 106 -3.23 -5.30 -10.34
N GLY A 107 -4.28 -4.89 -9.61
CA GLY A 107 -5.66 -5.16 -9.99
C GLY A 107 -6.00 -4.61 -11.37
N TRP A 108 -5.56 -3.39 -11.69
CA TRP A 108 -5.77 -2.79 -13.00
C TRP A 108 -5.00 -3.49 -14.12
N ILE A 109 -3.75 -3.88 -13.88
CA ILE A 109 -2.97 -4.64 -14.87
C ILE A 109 -3.64 -5.98 -15.19
N VAL A 110 -4.09 -6.70 -14.17
CA VAL A 110 -4.81 -7.96 -14.35
C VAL A 110 -6.12 -7.74 -15.09
N PHE A 111 -6.84 -6.66 -14.79
CA PHE A 111 -8.05 -6.27 -15.51
C PHE A 111 -7.80 -6.03 -16.99
N LEU A 112 -6.79 -5.22 -17.35
CA LEU A 112 -6.42 -4.98 -18.74
C LEU A 112 -6.06 -6.30 -19.46
N LYS A 113 -5.30 -7.16 -18.78
CA LYS A 113 -4.88 -8.45 -19.35
C LYS A 113 -6.06 -9.39 -19.60
N LEU A 114 -7.05 -9.42 -18.72
CA LEU A 114 -8.26 -10.24 -18.86
C LEU A 114 -9.21 -9.72 -19.93
N GLN A 115 -9.22 -8.41 -20.20
CA GLN A 115 -9.97 -7.81 -21.30
C GLN A 115 -9.28 -7.98 -22.68
N ASN A 116 -8.18 -8.75 -22.74
CA ASN A 116 -7.33 -8.87 -23.94
C ASN A 116 -6.83 -7.53 -24.51
N ILE A 117 -6.79 -6.48 -23.68
CA ILE A 117 -6.22 -5.19 -24.08
C ILE A 117 -4.70 -5.37 -24.10
N THR A 118 -4.05 -4.95 -25.19
CA THR A 118 -2.59 -4.98 -25.28
C THR A 118 -1.98 -4.16 -24.14
N LEU A 119 -1.01 -4.75 -23.44
CA LEU A 119 -0.24 -4.08 -22.39
C LEU A 119 0.76 -3.10 -23.01
N ASP A 120 0.26 -2.12 -23.75
CA ASP A 120 1.04 -1.02 -24.27
C ASP A 120 1.34 0.00 -23.18
N THR A 121 2.23 0.95 -23.49
CA THR A 121 2.60 2.06 -22.62
C THR A 121 1.39 2.83 -22.09
N TRP A 122 0.31 2.92 -22.89
CA TRP A 122 -0.96 3.53 -22.47
C TRP A 122 -1.70 2.73 -21.40
N GLY A 123 -1.68 1.40 -21.48
CA GLY A 123 -2.26 0.53 -20.46
C GLY A 123 -1.56 0.70 -19.12
N LEU A 124 -0.23 0.66 -19.12
CA LEU A 124 0.58 0.91 -17.91
C LEU A 124 0.41 2.35 -17.39
N GLY A 125 0.33 3.33 -18.29
CA GLY A 125 0.06 4.72 -17.94
C GLY A 125 -1.28 4.91 -17.25
N SER A 126 -2.34 4.27 -17.76
CA SER A 126 -3.67 4.29 -17.15
C SER A 126 -3.69 3.66 -15.75
N ALA A 127 -2.98 2.54 -15.57
CA ALA A 127 -2.81 1.89 -14.28
C ALA A 127 -2.17 2.85 -13.27
N PHE A 128 -1.11 3.54 -13.68
CA PHE A 128 -0.38 4.47 -12.84
C PHE A 128 -1.24 5.68 -12.43
N VAL A 129 -1.96 6.29 -13.38
CA VAL A 129 -2.87 7.42 -13.12
C VAL A 129 -3.97 7.03 -12.14
N LEU A 130 -4.60 5.88 -12.35
CA LEU A 130 -5.66 5.39 -11.45
C LEU A 130 -5.13 5.09 -10.06
N SER A 131 -3.98 4.44 -9.96
CA SER A 131 -3.36 4.17 -8.67
C SER A 131 -2.98 5.44 -7.92
N ILE A 132 -2.48 6.48 -8.60
CA ILE A 132 -2.23 7.80 -8.00
C ILE A 132 -3.55 8.45 -7.57
N GLY A 133 -4.57 8.46 -8.42
CA GLY A 133 -5.85 9.09 -8.13
C GLY A 133 -6.54 8.46 -6.92
N ALA A 134 -6.61 7.14 -6.88
CA ALA A 134 -7.19 6.39 -5.77
C ALA A 134 -6.41 6.62 -4.47
N SER A 135 -5.09 6.63 -4.58
CA SER A 135 -4.19 6.96 -3.49
C SER A 135 -4.46 8.38 -2.96
N PHE A 136 -4.44 9.38 -3.82
CA PHE A 136 -4.71 10.78 -3.44
C PHE A 136 -6.05 10.93 -2.72
N TRP A 137 -7.09 10.27 -3.23
CA TRP A 137 -8.40 10.23 -2.60
C TRP A 137 -8.37 9.66 -1.17
N TRP A 138 -7.71 8.52 -0.97
CA TRP A 138 -7.53 7.93 0.37
C TRP A 138 -6.77 8.86 1.32
N SER A 139 -5.77 9.59 0.82
CA SER A 139 -5.04 10.58 1.62
C SER A 139 -5.93 11.75 2.05
N ILE A 140 -6.84 12.22 1.18
CA ILE A 140 -7.79 13.28 1.50
C ILE A 140 -8.76 12.82 2.59
N LEU A 141 -9.33 11.62 2.46
CA LEU A 141 -10.25 11.06 3.46
C LEU A 141 -9.63 11.02 4.86
N ASN A 142 -8.41 10.47 4.97
CA ASN A 142 -7.68 10.42 6.24
C ASN A 142 -7.30 11.81 6.79
N TRP A 143 -7.23 12.83 5.95
CA TRP A 143 -6.96 14.19 6.40
C TRP A 143 -8.18 14.83 7.06
N PHE A 144 -9.38 14.55 6.55
CA PHE A 144 -10.62 15.01 7.18
C PHE A 144 -10.89 14.34 8.53
N GLU A 145 -10.66 13.03 8.63
CA GLU A 145 -10.88 12.26 9.87
C GLU A 145 -9.96 12.71 11.03
N LYS A 146 -8.81 13.33 10.74
CA LYS A 146 -7.91 13.88 11.77
C LYS A 146 -8.30 15.26 12.29
N LYS A 147 -9.27 15.92 11.65
CA LYS A 147 -9.72 17.26 12.03
C LYS A 147 -10.98 17.26 12.89
N GLU A 148 -11.68 16.14 12.96
CA GLU A 148 -12.76 15.87 13.93
C GLU A 148 -12.17 15.38 15.26
#